data_AF-A0A9J6E8Z1-F1
#
_entry.id   AF-A0A9J6E8Z1-F1
#
_cell.length_a   1.000
_cell.length_b   1.000
_cell.length_c   1.000
_cell.angle_alpha   90.00
_cell.angle_beta   90.00
_cell.angle_gamma   90.00
#
_symmetry.space_group_name_H-M   'P 1'
#
loop_
_entity.id
_entity.type
_entity.pdbx_description
1 polymer ?
#
loop_
_entity_poly.entity_id
_entity_poly.type
_entity_poly.pdbx_seq_one_letter_code
_entity_poly.pdbx_strand_id
1 'polypeptide(L)'
;MKAYCSSLQRQQWGQTCNRMAGNLGLHDTLSLLRVLLDPTHTKASQRNDVSRLLRSYSLNNTEILATLRDHYICTYPYTPLPAHSGSSNSDLDTDISFGEACKIALSLPTSTSTKQLLSMGVHNFLTELTEAHHTAQLLRFSRTYPGCALLSTLKLTSILPLPTSLYIPFQVSSLLAVDSLPKITHPQHLPSRRVAGASSIWRKFRRQPNVAQVDATPYCHYAAHGLIVPENSLQPIITASVCTFTSVEAEEAAIALAIT
;
A
#
# COMPACT_ATOMS: atom_id res chain seq x y z
N MET A 1 -44.56 22.44 20.03
CA MET A 1 -43.15 22.09 20.31
C MET A 1 -42.83 20.63 20.01
N LYS A 2 -43.51 19.64 20.60
CA LYS A 2 -43.25 18.20 20.36
C LYS A 2 -43.35 17.77 18.87
N ALA A 3 -44.39 18.21 18.15
CA ALA A 3 -44.56 17.89 16.73
C ALA A 3 -43.43 18.43 15.84
N TYR A 4 -42.93 19.63 16.16
CA TYR A 4 -41.80 20.25 15.45
C TYR A 4 -40.51 19.47 15.68
N CYS A 5 -40.20 19.11 16.93
CA CYS A 5 -39.05 18.27 17.28
C CYS A 5 -39.09 16.91 16.57
N SER A 6 -40.26 16.27 16.52
CA SER A 6 -40.42 15.01 15.79
C SER A 6 -40.22 15.16 14.29
N SER A 7 -40.65 16.26 13.69
CA SER A 7 -40.42 16.53 12.26
C SER A 7 -38.93 16.76 11.95
N LEU A 8 -38.24 17.54 12.79
CA LEU A 8 -36.82 17.83 12.66
C LEU A 8 -35.99 16.55 12.80
N GLN A 9 -36.32 15.70 13.78
CA GLN A 9 -35.65 14.44 14.00
C GLN A 9 -35.81 13.49 12.80
N ARG A 10 -37.00 13.42 12.19
CA ARG A 10 -37.22 12.65 10.96
C ARG A 10 -36.40 13.18 9.78
N GLN A 11 -36.31 14.50 9.63
CA GLN A 11 -35.53 15.12 8.57
C GLN A 11 -34.02 14.85 8.73
N GLN A 12 -33.50 14.94 9.95
CA GLN A 12 -32.09 14.63 10.26
C GLN A 12 -31.75 13.15 10.02
N TRP A 13 -32.64 12.24 10.42
CA TRP A 13 -32.48 10.81 10.12
C TRP A 13 -32.52 10.53 8.61
N GLY A 14 -33.43 11.16 7.87
CA GLY A 14 -33.50 11.06 6.41
C GLY A 14 -32.20 11.53 5.74
N GLN A 15 -31.63 12.65 6.17
CA GLN A 15 -30.34 13.14 5.66
C GLN A 15 -29.19 12.18 5.98
N THR A 16 -29.18 11.58 7.16
CA THR A 16 -28.15 10.62 7.57
C THR A 16 -28.23 9.34 6.74
N CYS A 17 -29.45 8.82 6.50
CA CYS A 17 -29.67 7.66 5.62
C CYS A 17 -29.29 7.96 4.17
N ASN A 18 -29.66 9.13 3.63
CA ASN A 18 -29.29 9.54 2.27
C ASN A 18 -27.78 9.67 2.10
N ARG A 19 -27.06 10.14 3.13
CA ARG A 19 -25.59 10.23 3.12
C ARG A 19 -24.91 8.86 3.06
N MET A 20 -25.57 7.82 3.57
CA MET A 20 -25.05 6.45 3.62
C MET A 20 -25.48 5.58 2.43
N ALA A 21 -26.49 6.01 1.67
CA ALA A 21 -26.99 5.30 0.51
C ALA A 21 -25.88 5.13 -0.55
N GLY A 22 -25.61 3.88 -0.93
CA GLY A 22 -24.58 3.52 -1.92
C GLY A 22 -23.15 3.35 -1.36
N ASN A 23 -22.90 3.64 -0.07
CA ASN A 23 -21.55 3.62 0.52
C ASN A 23 -21.50 2.89 1.89
N LEU A 24 -21.68 1.58 1.86
CA LEU A 24 -21.62 0.70 3.05
C LEU A 24 -20.20 0.50 3.63
N GLY A 25 -19.15 0.86 2.88
CA GLY A 25 -17.76 0.71 3.30
C GLY A 25 -17.18 1.87 4.09
N LEU A 26 -17.92 2.96 4.28
CA LEU A 26 -17.44 4.14 5.01
C LEU A 26 -17.46 3.90 6.53
N HIS A 27 -16.42 4.38 7.21
CA HIS A 27 -16.28 4.30 8.67
C HIS A 27 -17.54 4.77 9.41
N ASP A 28 -18.16 5.86 8.95
CA ASP A 28 -19.35 6.44 9.58
C ASP A 28 -20.57 5.52 9.49
N THR A 29 -20.75 4.81 8.36
CA THR A 29 -21.85 3.84 8.16
C THR A 29 -21.68 2.63 9.07
N LEU A 30 -20.45 2.10 9.15
CA LEU A 30 -20.13 0.97 10.03
C LEU A 30 -20.16 1.35 11.52
N SER A 31 -19.77 2.58 11.86
CA SER A 31 -19.88 3.11 13.22
C SER A 31 -21.34 3.23 13.64
N LEU A 32 -22.23 3.76 12.77
CA LEU A 32 -23.66 3.84 13.07
C LEU A 32 -24.28 2.44 13.24
N LEU A 33 -23.95 1.50 12.35
CA LEU A 33 -24.43 0.11 12.46
C LEU A 33 -24.01 -0.53 13.78
N ARG A 34 -22.77 -0.32 14.23
CA ARG A 34 -22.30 -0.82 15.54
C ARG A 34 -23.09 -0.23 16.71
N VAL A 35 -23.43 1.06 16.65
CA VAL A 35 -24.25 1.73 17.68
C VAL A 35 -25.71 1.23 17.66
N LEU A 36 -26.25 0.91 16.48
CA LEU A 36 -27.60 0.37 16.35
C LEU A 36 -27.70 -1.10 16.79
N LEU A 37 -26.65 -1.89 16.53
CA LEU A 37 -26.57 -3.30 16.92
C LEU A 37 -26.29 -3.46 18.42
N ASP A 38 -25.45 -2.59 18.98
CA ASP A 38 -25.19 -2.56 20.40
C ASP A 38 -25.03 -1.12 20.91
N PRO A 39 -26.11 -0.51 21.45
CA PRO A 39 -26.05 0.85 21.97
C PRO A 39 -25.18 0.96 23.23
N THR A 40 -24.82 -0.16 23.87
CA THR A 40 -24.01 -0.21 25.09
C THR A 40 -22.50 -0.21 24.80
N HIS A 41 -22.10 -0.57 23.58
CA HIS A 41 -20.69 -0.61 23.16
C HIS A 41 -20.20 0.69 22.51
N THR A 42 -20.85 1.82 22.79
CA THR A 42 -20.35 3.13 22.34
C THR A 42 -19.18 3.59 23.21
N LYS A 43 -18.20 4.31 22.62
CA LYS A 43 -17.10 4.94 23.39
C LYS A 43 -17.60 5.82 24.54
N ALA A 44 -18.78 6.44 24.36
CA ALA A 44 -19.42 7.25 25.40
C ALA A 44 -19.97 6.39 26.55
N SER A 45 -20.63 5.27 26.25
CA SER A 45 -21.08 4.31 27.28
C SER A 45 -19.89 3.71 28.02
N GLN A 46 -18.87 3.24 27.30
CA GLN A 46 -17.63 2.73 27.89
C GLN A 46 -16.96 3.76 28.80
N ARG A 47 -16.88 5.04 28.37
CA ARG A 47 -16.34 6.11 29.21
C ARG A 47 -17.19 6.34 30.46
N ASN A 48 -18.51 6.28 30.36
CA ASN A 48 -19.42 6.42 31.49
C ASN A 48 -19.31 5.24 32.44
N ASP A 49 -19.15 4.01 31.93
CA ASP A 49 -18.99 2.79 32.72
C ASP A 49 -17.64 2.78 33.42
N VAL A 50 -16.56 3.16 32.74
CA VAL A 50 -15.23 3.38 33.36
C VAL A 50 -15.30 4.48 34.41
N SER A 51 -16.00 5.59 34.13
CA SER A 51 -16.17 6.67 35.12
C SER A 51 -17.03 6.24 36.31
N ARG A 52 -18.00 5.35 36.11
CA ARG A 52 -18.82 4.77 37.18
C ARG A 52 -18.00 3.80 38.02
N LEU A 53 -17.19 2.96 37.38
CA LEU A 53 -16.26 2.03 38.03
C LEU A 53 -15.19 2.79 38.84
N LEU A 54 -14.61 3.84 38.28
CA LEU A 54 -13.66 4.73 38.98
C LEU A 54 -14.30 5.46 40.16
N ARG A 55 -15.61 5.75 40.11
CA ARG A 55 -16.34 6.35 41.24
C ARG A 55 -16.77 5.32 42.29
N SER A 56 -17.06 4.08 41.88
CA SER A 56 -17.43 3.01 42.80
C SER A 56 -16.23 2.43 43.55
N TYR A 57 -15.04 2.53 42.97
CA TYR A 57 -13.79 2.25 43.68
C TYR A 57 -13.37 3.49 44.48
N SER A 58 -13.39 3.39 45.81
CA SER A 58 -13.03 4.47 46.73
C SER A 58 -11.51 4.70 46.87
N LEU A 59 -10.69 4.14 45.97
CA LEU A 59 -9.23 4.25 46.04
C LEU A 59 -8.74 5.53 45.36
N ASN A 60 -7.63 6.07 45.86
CA ASN A 60 -7.04 7.27 45.29
C ASN A 60 -6.46 6.98 43.90
N ASN A 61 -6.46 7.95 42.97
CA ASN A 61 -6.02 7.73 41.58
C ASN A 61 -4.63 7.06 41.47
N THR A 62 -3.74 7.36 42.40
CA THR A 62 -2.39 6.78 42.49
C THR A 62 -2.40 5.29 42.86
N GLU A 63 -3.33 4.86 43.70
CA GLU A 63 -3.47 3.47 44.14
C GLU A 63 -4.12 2.61 43.05
N ILE A 64 -5.07 3.18 42.30
CA ILE A 64 -5.66 2.55 41.11
C ILE A 64 -4.58 2.33 40.04
N LEU A 65 -3.74 3.33 39.79
CA LEU A 65 -2.61 3.18 38.88
C LEU A 65 -1.59 2.16 39.38
N ALA A 66 -1.32 2.10 40.69
CA ALA A 66 -0.44 1.10 41.27
C ALA A 66 -1.01 -0.32 41.13
N THR A 67 -2.31 -0.52 41.37
CA THR A 67 -2.97 -1.82 41.18
C THR A 67 -3.05 -2.24 39.72
N LEU A 68 -3.35 -1.32 38.80
CA LEU A 68 -3.31 -1.61 37.36
C LEU A 68 -1.90 -1.94 36.89
N ARG A 69 -0.90 -1.20 37.38
CA ARG A 69 0.51 -1.49 37.11
C ARG A 69 0.89 -2.87 37.66
N ASP A 70 0.54 -3.19 38.90
CA ASP A 70 0.89 -4.49 39.48
C ASP A 70 0.13 -5.65 38.81
N HIS A 71 -1.11 -5.44 38.36
CA HIS A 71 -1.93 -6.46 37.70
C HIS A 71 -1.55 -6.71 36.24
N TYR A 72 -1.24 -5.66 35.47
CA TYR A 72 -0.95 -5.78 34.03
C TYR A 72 0.54 -5.74 33.68
N ILE A 73 1.39 -5.19 34.55
CA ILE A 73 2.82 -4.98 34.30
C ILE A 73 3.68 -5.89 35.21
N CYS A 74 3.09 -6.62 36.16
CA CYS A 74 3.76 -7.59 37.03
C CYS A 74 5.06 -7.06 37.67
N THR A 75 4.93 -6.20 38.68
CA THR A 75 6.04 -5.53 39.39
C THR A 75 6.59 -6.29 40.61
N TYR A 76 6.34 -7.60 40.72
CA TYR A 76 6.92 -8.43 41.79
C TYR A 76 8.45 -8.49 41.68
N PRO A 77 9.19 -8.63 42.80
CA PRO A 77 10.65 -8.71 42.76
C PRO A 77 11.04 -9.87 41.85
N TYR A 78 11.88 -9.56 40.87
CA TYR A 78 12.48 -10.51 39.95
C TYR A 78 13.04 -11.71 40.73
N THR A 79 12.28 -12.80 40.78
CA THR A 79 12.83 -14.10 41.15
C THR A 79 13.69 -14.53 39.96
N PRO A 80 15.02 -14.62 40.12
CA PRO A 80 15.86 -15.12 39.04
C PRO A 80 15.33 -16.48 38.63
N LEU A 81 15.01 -16.62 37.33
CA LEU A 81 14.54 -17.87 36.77
C LEU A 81 15.60 -18.95 37.09
N PRO A 82 15.20 -20.17 37.51
CA PRO A 82 16.14 -21.26 37.71
C PRO A 82 16.96 -21.46 36.42
N ALA A 83 18.26 -21.71 36.58
CA ALA A 83 19.14 -21.94 35.44
C ALA A 83 18.55 -23.05 34.56
N HIS A 84 18.43 -22.79 33.25
CA HIS A 84 17.86 -23.73 32.29
C HIS A 84 18.62 -25.06 32.36
N SER A 85 17.99 -26.11 32.89
CA SER A 85 18.60 -27.44 33.08
C SER A 85 18.40 -28.36 31.87
N GLY A 86 17.78 -27.88 30.80
CA GLY A 86 17.64 -28.64 29.56
C GLY A 86 18.94 -28.64 28.75
N SER A 87 19.16 -29.71 27.99
CA SER A 87 20.22 -29.78 26.98
C SER A 87 20.10 -28.62 26.00
N SER A 88 21.23 -27.99 25.64
CA SER A 88 21.28 -26.98 24.58
C SER A 88 20.58 -27.51 23.33
N ASN A 89 19.60 -26.76 22.82
CA ASN A 89 18.86 -27.15 21.64
C ASN A 89 19.33 -26.29 20.48
N SER A 90 20.52 -26.63 19.97
CA SER A 90 21.21 -25.89 18.91
C SER A 90 20.31 -25.62 17.71
N ASP A 91 19.37 -26.52 17.43
CA ASP A 91 18.47 -26.42 16.28
C ASP A 91 17.40 -25.33 16.48
N LEU A 92 16.83 -25.20 17.68
CA LEU A 92 15.84 -24.16 18.01
C LEU A 92 16.48 -22.81 18.35
N ASP A 93 17.73 -22.83 18.80
CA ASP A 93 18.52 -21.63 19.12
C ASP A 93 19.18 -21.02 17.87
N THR A 94 18.96 -21.60 16.68
CA THR A 94 19.43 -21.00 15.42
C THR A 94 18.58 -19.80 14.99
N ASP A 95 19.23 -18.83 14.34
CA ASP A 95 18.53 -17.71 13.73
C ASP A 95 17.55 -18.21 12.65
N ILE A 96 16.32 -17.69 12.68
CA ILE A 96 15.28 -18.05 11.70
C ILE A 96 15.78 -17.77 10.29
N SER A 97 15.77 -18.80 9.44
CA SER A 97 16.25 -18.68 8.07
C SER A 97 15.23 -17.95 7.18
N PHE A 98 15.72 -17.23 6.16
CA PHE A 98 14.87 -16.55 5.18
C PHE A 98 13.83 -17.47 4.53
N GLY A 99 14.22 -18.72 4.24
CA GLY A 99 13.34 -19.71 3.66
C GLY A 99 12.16 -20.08 4.56
N GLU A 100 12.34 -20.05 5.88
CA GLU A 100 11.27 -20.31 6.84
C GLU A 100 10.31 -19.13 6.96
N ALA A 101 10.84 -17.91 7.01
CA ALA A 101 10.03 -16.69 7.03
C ALA A 101 9.15 -16.55 5.79
N CYS A 102 9.68 -16.82 4.60
CA CYS A 102 8.90 -16.80 3.36
C CYS A 102 7.81 -17.89 3.32
N LYS A 103 8.08 -19.09 3.82
CA LYS A 103 7.07 -20.15 3.91
C LYS A 103 5.92 -19.71 4.81
N ILE A 104 6.22 -19.16 5.98
CA ILE A 104 5.20 -18.64 6.90
C ILE A 104 4.38 -17.51 6.25
N ALA A 105 5.05 -16.54 5.61
CA ALA A 105 4.38 -15.42 4.95
C ALA A 105 3.44 -15.87 3.81
N LEU A 106 3.79 -16.94 3.11
CA LEU A 106 2.99 -17.54 2.05
C LEU A 106 2.01 -18.62 2.57
N SER A 107 1.92 -18.81 3.90
CA SER A 107 1.12 -19.87 4.53
C SER A 107 1.44 -21.28 4.02
N LEU A 108 2.72 -21.53 3.72
CA LEU A 108 3.24 -22.81 3.25
C LEU A 108 3.78 -23.64 4.43
N PRO A 109 3.68 -24.97 4.38
CA PRO A 109 4.32 -25.84 5.36
C PRO A 109 5.84 -25.64 5.42
N THR A 110 6.43 -25.73 6.60
CA THR A 110 7.90 -25.65 6.82
C THR A 110 8.67 -26.71 6.02
N SER A 111 8.02 -27.84 5.71
CA SER A 111 8.55 -28.93 4.86
C SER A 111 8.70 -28.57 3.37
N THR A 112 8.15 -27.44 2.92
CA THR A 112 8.23 -27.01 1.52
C THR A 112 9.68 -26.78 1.10
N SER A 113 10.08 -27.26 -0.08
CA SER A 113 11.46 -27.11 -0.58
C SER A 113 11.78 -25.65 -0.88
N THR A 114 12.75 -25.09 -0.16
CA THR A 114 13.28 -23.73 -0.41
C THR A 114 13.89 -23.62 -1.81
N LYS A 115 14.57 -24.67 -2.29
CA LYS A 115 15.15 -24.73 -3.63
C LYS A 115 14.09 -24.66 -4.73
N GLN A 116 12.95 -25.35 -4.54
CA GLN A 116 11.85 -25.28 -5.50
C GLN A 116 11.14 -23.93 -5.47
N LEU A 117 10.90 -23.36 -4.28
CA LEU A 117 10.32 -22.01 -4.15
C LEU A 117 11.14 -20.95 -4.88
N LEU A 118 12.47 -20.99 -4.72
CA LEU A 118 13.38 -20.13 -5.46
C LEU A 118 13.29 -20.40 -6.97
N SER A 119 13.26 -21.67 -7.41
CA SER A 119 13.14 -22.00 -8.84
C SER A 119 11.82 -21.55 -9.48
N MET A 120 10.74 -21.45 -8.69
CA MET A 120 9.42 -20.97 -9.12
C MET A 120 9.35 -19.44 -9.23
N GLY A 121 10.43 -18.72 -8.91
CA GLY A 121 10.49 -17.26 -9.01
C GLY A 121 9.96 -16.53 -7.78
N VAL A 122 9.81 -17.22 -6.63
CA VAL A 122 9.60 -16.56 -5.34
C VAL A 122 10.94 -15.98 -4.88
N HIS A 123 11.30 -14.85 -5.49
CA HIS A 123 12.54 -14.12 -5.26
C HIS A 123 12.28 -12.74 -4.66
N ASN A 124 11.16 -12.53 -3.95
CA ASN A 124 11.01 -11.31 -3.16
C ASN A 124 12.10 -11.34 -2.08
N PHE A 125 13.30 -10.90 -2.45
CA PHE A 125 14.44 -10.86 -1.57
C PHE A 125 14.05 -9.92 -0.42
N LEU A 126 14.55 -10.20 0.78
CA LEU A 126 14.29 -9.35 1.93
C LEU A 126 14.54 -7.88 1.58
N THR A 127 15.55 -7.60 0.76
CA THR A 127 15.87 -6.29 0.19
C THR A 127 14.69 -5.65 -0.56
N GLU A 128 14.04 -6.37 -1.47
CA GLU A 128 12.92 -5.87 -2.27
C GLU A 128 11.68 -5.61 -1.39
N LEU A 129 11.42 -6.48 -0.42
CA LEU A 129 10.33 -6.28 0.54
C LEU A 129 10.60 -5.12 1.49
N THR A 130 11.85 -4.99 1.97
CA THR A 130 12.26 -3.86 2.79
C THR A 130 12.19 -2.56 2.02
N GLU A 131 12.58 -2.55 0.74
CA GLU A 131 12.54 -1.39 -0.13
C GLU A 131 11.08 -0.99 -0.44
N ALA A 132 10.23 -1.95 -0.79
CA ALA A 132 8.81 -1.71 -1.03
C ALA A 132 8.11 -1.18 0.24
N HIS A 133 8.41 -1.77 1.40
CA HIS A 133 7.88 -1.31 2.68
C HIS A 133 8.39 0.10 3.04
N HIS A 134 9.68 0.35 2.88
CA HIS A 134 10.30 1.65 3.11
C HIS A 134 9.68 2.73 2.22
N THR A 135 9.51 2.44 0.93
CA THR A 135 8.87 3.35 -0.04
C THR A 135 7.41 3.64 0.34
N ALA A 136 6.65 2.62 0.75
CA ALA A 136 5.28 2.81 1.21
C ALA A 136 5.20 3.68 2.48
N GLN A 137 6.14 3.51 3.41
CA GLN A 137 6.24 4.35 4.60
C GLN A 137 6.59 5.80 4.26
N LEU A 138 7.57 6.03 3.39
CA LEU A 138 7.92 7.37 2.91
C LEU A 138 6.72 8.05 2.24
N LEU A 139 6.01 7.36 1.35
CA LEU A 139 4.79 7.87 0.71
C LEU A 139 3.71 8.22 1.74
N ARG A 140 3.52 7.37 2.75
CA ARG A 140 2.55 7.60 3.83
C ARG A 140 2.90 8.84 4.65
N PHE A 141 4.17 8.99 5.04
CA PHE A 141 4.61 10.14 5.82
C PHE A 141 4.54 11.44 5.01
N SER A 142 4.89 11.37 3.72
CA SER A 142 4.85 12.50 2.78
C SER A 142 3.43 13.04 2.54
N ARG A 143 2.38 12.30 2.90
CA ARG A 143 0.97 12.73 2.79
C ARG A 143 0.46 13.54 3.99
N THR A 144 1.20 13.57 5.10
CA THR A 144 0.74 14.20 6.34
C THR A 144 1.71 15.29 6.76
N TYR A 145 1.19 16.41 7.24
CA TYR A 145 2.03 17.51 7.71
C TYR A 145 3.04 17.09 8.82
N PRO A 146 2.63 16.33 9.86
CA PRO A 146 3.58 15.84 10.86
C PRO A 146 4.60 14.86 10.28
N GLY A 147 4.19 14.01 9.32
CA GLY A 147 5.09 13.08 8.64
C GLY A 147 6.14 13.80 7.80
N CYS A 148 5.76 14.84 7.05
CA CYS A 148 6.71 15.67 6.32
C CYS A 148 7.71 16.36 7.25
N ALA A 149 7.25 16.91 8.38
CA ALA A 149 8.14 17.52 9.37
C ALA A 149 9.15 16.51 9.95
N LEU A 150 8.71 15.27 10.18
CA LEU A 150 9.54 14.16 10.64
C LEU A 150 10.58 13.75 9.57
N LEU A 151 10.18 13.65 8.30
CA LEU A 151 11.10 13.36 7.19
C LEU A 151 12.17 14.43 7.04
N SER A 152 11.79 15.72 7.18
CA SER A 152 12.75 16.83 7.17
C SER A 152 13.74 16.77 8.33
N THR A 153 13.30 16.35 9.53
CA THR A 153 14.19 16.17 10.68
C THR A 153 15.15 14.99 10.52
N LEU A 154 14.68 13.90 9.90
CA LEU A 154 15.51 12.73 9.58
C LEU A 154 16.38 12.90 8.32
N LYS A 155 16.32 14.07 7.64
CA LYS A 155 17.00 14.33 6.37
C LYS A 155 16.67 13.30 5.27
N LEU A 156 15.46 12.74 5.33
CA LEU A 156 14.96 11.80 4.32
C LEU A 156 14.13 12.56 3.29
N THR A 157 14.33 12.24 2.01
CA THR A 157 13.61 12.88 0.90
C THR A 157 12.13 12.51 0.96
N SER A 158 11.27 13.52 1.02
CA SER A 158 9.82 13.32 0.88
C SER A 158 9.49 12.86 -0.53
N ILE A 159 8.75 11.75 -0.64
CA ILE A 159 8.24 11.24 -1.91
C ILE A 159 6.79 11.71 -1.99
N LEU A 160 6.57 12.88 -2.59
CA LEU A 160 5.23 13.29 -2.96
C LEU A 160 4.81 12.50 -4.19
N PRO A 161 3.59 11.92 -4.22
CA PRO A 161 2.99 11.51 -5.49
C PRO A 161 3.02 12.73 -6.42
N LEU A 162 3.56 12.57 -7.63
CA LEU A 162 3.49 13.58 -8.68
C LEU A 162 2.01 14.03 -8.82
N PRO A 163 1.71 15.33 -9.03
CA PRO A 163 0.34 15.81 -9.01
C PRO A 163 -0.51 15.08 -10.07
N THR A 164 -1.59 14.46 -9.59
CA THR A 164 -2.84 14.15 -10.31
C THR A 164 -2.71 13.65 -11.75
N SER A 165 -2.73 12.32 -11.91
CA SER A 165 -3.29 11.69 -13.11
C SER A 165 -4.63 12.35 -13.42
N LEU A 166 -4.69 13.11 -14.51
CA LEU A 166 -5.92 13.71 -14.98
C LEU A 166 -6.82 12.59 -15.51
N TYR A 167 -8.13 12.76 -15.33
CA TYR A 167 -9.09 11.81 -15.87
C TYR A 167 -8.98 11.77 -17.40
N ILE A 168 -8.70 10.58 -17.94
CA ILE A 168 -8.70 10.35 -19.38
C ILE A 168 -10.15 10.23 -19.85
N PRO A 169 -10.64 11.10 -20.76
CA PRO A 169 -11.99 11.00 -21.30
C PRO A 169 -12.24 9.63 -21.97
N PHE A 170 -13.46 9.12 -21.85
CA PHE A 170 -13.83 7.80 -22.37
C PHE A 170 -13.47 7.65 -23.86
N GLN A 171 -13.66 8.70 -24.66
CA GLN A 171 -13.37 8.73 -26.09
C GLN A 171 -11.91 8.41 -26.41
N VAL A 172 -10.97 8.82 -25.55
CA VAL A 172 -9.54 8.50 -25.70
C VAL A 172 -9.26 7.11 -25.18
N SER A 173 -9.82 6.75 -24.02
CA SER A 173 -9.62 5.41 -23.44
C SER A 173 -10.17 4.29 -24.33
N SER A 174 -11.24 4.52 -25.08
CA SER A 174 -11.83 3.53 -26.00
C SER A 174 -10.96 3.26 -27.23
N LEU A 175 -10.01 4.15 -27.54
CA LEU A 175 -9.05 3.96 -28.62
C LEU A 175 -7.82 3.17 -28.16
N LEU A 176 -7.66 2.97 -26.85
CA LEU A 176 -6.48 2.36 -26.25
C LEU A 176 -6.81 0.99 -25.66
N ALA A 177 -6.17 -0.05 -26.17
CA ALA A 177 -6.14 -1.36 -25.54
C ALA A 177 -4.77 -1.55 -24.85
N VAL A 178 -4.73 -1.32 -23.54
CA VAL A 178 -3.50 -1.49 -22.73
C VAL A 178 -3.54 -2.84 -22.03
N ASP A 179 -2.70 -3.77 -22.46
CA ASP A 179 -2.49 -5.03 -21.75
C ASP A 179 -1.72 -4.76 -20.44
N SER A 180 -2.13 -5.42 -19.35
CA SER A 180 -1.42 -5.32 -18.08
C SER A 180 0.03 -5.79 -18.22
N LEU A 181 0.97 -5.02 -17.68
CA LEU A 181 2.37 -5.42 -17.64
C LEU A 181 2.52 -6.78 -16.92
N PRO A 182 3.42 -7.67 -17.40
CA PRO A 182 3.68 -8.93 -16.74
C PRO A 182 4.11 -8.71 -15.29
N LYS A 183 3.49 -9.46 -14.37
CA LYS A 183 3.52 -9.27 -12.91
C LYS A 183 4.91 -9.29 -12.25
N ILE A 184 5.97 -9.67 -12.98
CA ILE A 184 7.35 -9.83 -12.47
C ILE A 184 8.33 -9.41 -13.56
N THR A 185 8.77 -8.14 -13.57
CA THR A 185 9.79 -7.64 -14.50
C THR A 185 10.59 -6.50 -13.85
N HIS A 186 11.61 -6.85 -13.05
CA HIS A 186 12.50 -5.85 -12.44
C HIS A 186 13.54 -5.35 -13.47
N PRO A 187 13.74 -4.02 -13.64
CA PRO A 187 14.64 -3.47 -14.65
C PRO A 187 16.10 -3.93 -14.54
N GLN A 188 16.60 -4.07 -13.31
CA GLN A 188 18.02 -4.34 -13.04
C GLN A 188 18.31 -5.79 -12.66
N HIS A 189 17.34 -6.51 -12.09
CA HIS A 189 17.57 -7.84 -11.50
C HIS A 189 17.08 -8.98 -12.40
N LEU A 190 16.19 -8.70 -13.36
CA LEU A 190 15.60 -9.71 -14.23
C LEU A 190 15.69 -9.32 -15.72
N PRO A 191 16.87 -8.94 -16.25
CA PRO A 191 17.01 -8.46 -17.62
C PRO A 191 16.60 -9.53 -18.65
N SER A 192 16.94 -10.81 -18.41
CA SER A 192 16.58 -11.91 -19.30
C SER A 192 15.06 -12.11 -19.39
N ARG A 193 14.32 -11.91 -18.29
CA ARG A 193 12.85 -11.99 -18.30
C ARG A 193 12.24 -10.82 -19.05
N ARG A 194 12.79 -9.60 -18.89
CA ARG A 194 12.35 -8.41 -19.64
C ARG A 194 12.53 -8.62 -21.14
N VAL A 195 13.69 -9.11 -21.58
CA VAL A 195 13.98 -9.39 -23.00
C VAL A 195 13.06 -10.50 -23.55
N ALA A 196 12.88 -11.59 -22.81
CA ALA A 196 11.98 -12.68 -23.21
C ALA A 196 10.51 -12.21 -23.30
N GLY A 197 10.07 -11.39 -22.34
CA GLY A 197 8.74 -10.78 -22.32
C GLY A 197 8.53 -9.86 -23.53
N ALA A 198 9.44 -8.91 -23.75
CA ALA A 198 9.40 -8.01 -24.90
C ALA A 198 9.42 -8.78 -26.24
N SER A 199 10.25 -9.82 -26.35
CA SER A 199 10.32 -10.68 -27.54
C SER A 199 9.02 -11.45 -27.78
N SER A 200 8.35 -11.90 -26.70
CA SER A 200 7.06 -12.58 -26.77
C SER A 200 5.95 -11.64 -27.25
N ILE A 201 5.89 -10.44 -26.66
CA ILE A 201 4.93 -9.38 -27.04
C ILE A 201 5.15 -8.98 -28.50
N TRP A 202 6.39 -8.70 -28.90
CA TRP A 202 6.72 -8.39 -30.29
C TRP A 202 6.30 -9.53 -31.22
N ARG A 203 6.62 -10.80 -30.91
CA ARG A 203 6.25 -11.93 -31.76
C ARG A 203 4.74 -12.07 -31.94
N LYS A 204 3.96 -11.77 -30.90
CA LYS A 204 2.49 -11.83 -30.91
C LYS A 204 1.90 -10.72 -31.78
N PHE A 205 2.43 -9.51 -31.71
CA PHE A 205 1.81 -8.33 -32.31
C PHE A 205 2.49 -7.79 -33.58
N ARG A 206 3.70 -8.25 -33.95
CA ARG A 206 4.46 -7.79 -35.14
C ARG A 206 3.74 -7.87 -36.49
N ARG A 207 2.64 -8.62 -36.57
CA ARG A 207 1.84 -8.79 -37.80
C ARG A 207 0.54 -7.98 -37.78
N GLN A 208 0.25 -7.30 -36.67
CA GLN A 208 -0.96 -6.50 -36.52
C GLN A 208 -0.65 -5.06 -36.94
N PRO A 209 -1.41 -4.48 -37.89
CA PRO A 209 -1.17 -3.12 -38.37
C PRO A 209 -1.59 -2.05 -37.36
N ASN A 210 -2.48 -2.38 -36.41
CA ASN A 210 -3.03 -1.45 -35.42
C ASN A 210 -2.30 -1.50 -34.07
N VAL A 211 -1.05 -1.99 -34.03
CA VAL A 211 -0.25 -2.02 -32.81
C VAL A 211 0.99 -1.17 -33.03
N ALA A 212 1.04 -0.04 -32.33
CA ALA A 212 2.21 0.80 -32.26
C ALA A 212 3.02 0.45 -31.00
N GLN A 213 4.34 0.38 -31.14
CA GLN A 213 5.23 0.43 -30.00
C GLN A 213 5.57 1.90 -29.76
N VAL A 214 5.77 2.29 -28.51
CA VAL A 214 6.12 3.67 -28.15
C VAL A 214 7.24 3.62 -27.12
N ASP A 215 8.17 4.56 -27.25
CA ASP A 215 9.23 4.74 -26.27
C ASP A 215 9.55 6.23 -26.10
N ALA A 216 10.03 6.58 -24.91
CA ALA A 216 10.43 7.92 -24.55
C ALA A 216 11.78 7.88 -23.84
N THR A 217 12.73 8.66 -24.33
CA THR A 217 14.11 8.66 -23.80
C THR A 217 14.55 10.07 -23.46
N PRO A 218 15.14 10.32 -22.27
CA PRO A 218 15.63 11.63 -21.89
C PRO A 218 16.88 12.02 -22.68
N TYR A 219 17.01 13.30 -23.03
CA TYR A 219 18.28 13.83 -23.51
C TYR A 219 19.27 14.00 -22.35
N CYS A 220 20.53 13.64 -22.57
CA CYS A 220 21.57 13.74 -21.53
C CYS A 220 21.88 15.18 -21.09
N HIS A 221 21.61 16.18 -21.95
CA HIS A 221 22.08 17.56 -21.75
C HIS A 221 20.98 18.62 -21.75
N TYR A 222 19.72 18.23 -21.98
CA TYR A 222 18.59 19.15 -22.05
C TYR A 222 17.39 18.55 -21.32
N ALA A 223 16.57 19.41 -20.73
CA ALA A 223 15.31 19.02 -20.10
C ALA A 223 14.23 18.74 -21.16
N ALA A 224 14.49 17.72 -21.95
CA ALA A 224 13.62 17.26 -23.02
C ALA A 224 13.74 15.73 -23.17
N HIS A 225 12.72 15.14 -23.76
CA HIS A 225 12.68 13.72 -24.09
C HIS A 225 12.47 13.55 -25.60
N GLY A 226 13.22 12.63 -26.20
CA GLY A 226 12.96 12.12 -27.54
C GLY A 226 11.87 11.06 -27.50
N LEU A 227 10.88 11.19 -28.36
CA LEU A 227 9.76 10.27 -28.53
C LEU A 227 9.97 9.47 -29.81
N ILE A 228 9.77 8.15 -29.75
CA ILE A 228 9.94 7.27 -30.89
C ILE A 228 8.72 6.35 -31.00
N VAL A 229 8.11 6.35 -32.18
CA VAL A 229 7.08 5.39 -32.57
C VAL A 229 7.63 4.57 -33.73
N PRO A 230 8.20 3.38 -33.47
CA PRO A 230 8.73 2.53 -34.54
C PRO A 230 7.63 1.72 -35.23
N GLU A 231 7.86 1.43 -36.51
CA GLU A 231 7.10 0.47 -37.28
C GLU A 231 7.40 -0.95 -36.79
N ASN A 232 6.59 -1.92 -37.21
CA ASN A 232 6.86 -3.35 -37.00
C ASN A 232 8.26 -3.80 -37.49
N SER A 233 8.90 -3.03 -38.38
CA SER A 233 10.26 -3.21 -38.89
C SER A 233 11.37 -2.65 -37.98
N LEU A 234 11.02 -2.07 -36.82
CA LEU A 234 11.91 -1.34 -35.91
C LEU A 234 12.54 -0.07 -36.51
N GLN A 235 12.01 0.40 -37.65
CA GLN A 235 12.35 1.70 -38.23
C GLN A 235 11.47 2.78 -37.58
N PRO A 236 12.01 3.95 -37.22
CA PRO A 236 11.21 5.03 -36.64
C PRO A 236 10.22 5.58 -37.67
N ILE A 237 8.91 5.52 -37.39
CA ILE A 237 7.85 6.14 -38.22
C ILE A 237 7.75 7.61 -37.86
N ILE A 238 7.64 7.89 -36.55
CA ILE A 238 7.46 9.24 -36.04
C ILE A 238 8.49 9.46 -34.93
N THR A 239 9.24 10.54 -35.08
CA THR A 239 10.15 11.05 -34.06
C THR A 239 9.74 12.46 -33.68
N ALA A 240 9.67 12.72 -32.39
CA ALA A 240 9.37 14.05 -31.87
C ALA A 240 10.22 14.31 -30.62
N SER A 241 10.23 15.56 -30.17
CA SER A 241 10.85 15.93 -28.91
C SER A 241 9.86 16.74 -28.09
N VAL A 242 9.79 16.46 -26.78
CA VAL A 242 8.94 17.18 -25.85
C VAL A 242 9.79 17.74 -24.71
N CYS A 243 9.59 19.01 -24.36
CA CYS A 243 10.26 19.65 -23.24
C CYS A 243 9.54 19.30 -21.94
N THR A 244 10.02 18.29 -21.23
CA THR A 244 9.47 17.83 -19.95
C THR A 244 10.59 17.41 -18.99
N PHE A 245 10.32 17.51 -17.69
CA PHE A 245 11.24 17.08 -16.64
C PHE A 245 10.92 15.66 -16.12
N THR A 246 9.78 15.09 -16.52
CA THR A 246 9.32 13.79 -16.04
C THR A 246 9.25 12.78 -17.18
N SER A 247 9.66 11.55 -16.90
CA SER A 247 9.55 10.44 -17.85
C SER A 247 8.09 10.06 -18.12
N VAL A 248 7.22 10.26 -17.13
CA VAL A 248 5.78 9.96 -17.24
C VAL A 248 5.11 10.83 -18.29
N GLU A 249 5.29 12.16 -18.24
CA GLU A 249 4.74 13.06 -19.26
C GLU A 249 5.30 12.78 -20.65
N ALA A 250 6.58 12.34 -20.72
CA ALA A 250 7.19 11.95 -21.98
C ALA A 250 6.58 10.66 -22.56
N GLU A 251 6.34 9.65 -21.72
CA GLU A 251 5.65 8.41 -22.12
C GLU A 251 4.20 8.68 -22.57
N GLU A 252 3.47 9.54 -21.85
CA GLU A 252 2.11 9.96 -22.23
C GLU A 252 2.10 10.69 -23.58
N ALA A 253 3.07 11.58 -23.81
CA ALA A 253 3.24 12.27 -25.10
C ALA A 253 3.58 11.29 -26.24
N ALA A 254 4.39 10.26 -25.98
CA ALA A 254 4.69 9.22 -26.96
C ALA A 254 3.44 8.41 -27.34
N ILE A 255 2.61 8.06 -26.35
CA ILE A 255 1.32 7.38 -26.59
C ILE A 255 0.40 8.28 -27.42
N ALA A 256 0.28 9.57 -27.06
CA ALA A 256 -0.56 10.51 -27.80
C ALA A 256 -0.12 10.65 -29.26
N LEU A 257 1.20 10.69 -29.51
CA LEU A 257 1.79 10.74 -30.85
C LEU A 257 1.52 9.48 -31.67
N ALA A 258 1.35 8.33 -31.03
CA ALA A 258 1.04 7.09 -31.75
C ALA A 258 -0.44 6.98 -32.16
N ILE A 259 -1.32 7.82 -31.59
CA ILE A 259 -2.76 7.85 -31.92
C ILE A 259 -3.04 8.79 -33.11
N THR A 260 -2.16 9.75 -33.40
CA THR A 260 -2.32 10.73 -34.49
C THR A 260 -2.13 10.11 -35.86
#